data_AF-A0AAU8K6A1-F1
#
_entry.id   AF-A0AAU8K6A1-F1
#
_cell.length_a   1.000
_cell.length_b   1.000
_cell.length_c   1.000
_cell.angle_alpha   90.00
_cell.angle_beta   90.00
_cell.angle_gamma   90.00
#
_symmetry.space_group_name_H-M   'P 1'
#
loop_
_entity.id
_entity.type
_entity.pdbx_description
1 polymer ?
#
loop_
_entity_poly.entity_id
_entity_poly.type
_entity_poly.pdbx_seq_one_letter_code
_entity_poly.pdbx_strand_id
1 'polypeptide(L)'
;MAGIKRSETAASSRPCAIEGCSNLVGRKGAGGLCSKHYQRKLATGSATGTRRPSAEARFFEKVREDNGCWTWTGAVDRSGYGLLSNSAGLDRKRMVKAHRWCYEFLRAEIPPRLELDHLCRNRACVNPWHLEPVTSRVNTLRGRSFSAANARKSACHRGHPFTPANTYVNPAGSRICRACSAASRTAYEQRKSLKKAA
;
A
#
# COMPACT_ATOMS: atom_id res chain seq x y z
N MET A 1 1.58 -6.15 66.19
CA MET A 1 1.03 -5.44 65.01
C MET A 1 2.06 -4.42 64.52
N ALA A 2 3.06 -4.88 63.75
CA ALA A 2 4.10 -4.01 63.19
C ALA A 2 3.61 -3.45 61.84
N GLY A 3 3.20 -2.18 61.83
CA GLY A 3 2.81 -1.47 60.61
C GLY A 3 4.06 -1.06 59.82
N ILE A 4 4.24 -1.65 58.65
CA ILE A 4 5.28 -1.27 57.69
C ILE A 4 4.99 0.16 57.22
N LYS A 5 5.81 1.12 57.64
CA LYS A 5 5.81 2.49 57.10
C LYS A 5 6.18 2.42 55.62
N ARG A 6 5.24 2.74 54.73
CA ARG A 6 5.57 3.01 53.32
C ARG A 6 6.41 4.27 53.28
N SER A 7 7.67 4.14 52.87
CA SER A 7 8.58 5.26 52.68
C SER A 7 8.06 6.18 51.57
N GLU A 8 7.78 7.43 51.92
CA GLU A 8 7.61 8.51 50.97
C GLU A 8 8.97 8.77 50.31
N THR A 9 9.19 8.15 49.16
CA THR A 9 10.34 8.47 48.30
C THR A 9 10.07 9.81 47.63
N ALA A 10 10.80 10.84 48.05
CA ALA A 10 10.76 12.17 47.47
C ALA A 10 10.85 12.10 45.94
N ALA A 11 9.85 12.61 45.24
CA ALA A 11 9.88 12.72 43.79
C ALA A 11 10.98 13.73 43.41
N SER A 12 12.08 13.25 42.83
CA SER A 12 13.11 14.11 42.26
C SER A 12 12.49 14.98 41.17
N SER A 13 12.33 16.27 41.47
CA SER A 13 11.74 17.30 40.61
C SER A 13 12.77 18.39 40.29
N ARG A 14 13.90 17.98 39.72
CA ARG A 14 14.91 18.94 39.21
C ARG A 14 14.39 19.70 37.99
N PRO A 15 14.82 20.95 37.74
CA PRO A 15 14.43 21.70 36.55
C PRO A 15 14.93 21.04 35.26
N CYS A 16 14.20 21.27 34.16
CA CYS A 16 14.59 20.80 32.83
C CYS A 16 15.89 21.48 32.37
N ALA A 17 16.79 20.70 31.77
CA ALA A 17 18.06 21.17 31.21
C ALA A 17 17.93 22.03 29.93
N ILE A 18 16.73 22.46 29.55
CA ILE A 18 16.52 23.29 28.36
C ILE A 18 16.35 24.72 28.83
N GLU A 19 17.24 25.59 28.35
CA GLU A 19 17.21 27.02 28.64
C GLU A 19 15.83 27.62 28.34
N GLY A 20 15.32 28.43 29.27
CA GLY A 20 13.96 29.01 29.18
C GLY A 20 12.80 28.04 29.48
N CYS A 21 13.06 26.79 29.86
CA CYS A 21 12.01 25.83 30.24
C CYS A 21 11.75 25.80 31.75
N SER A 22 10.55 26.19 32.17
CA SER A 22 10.11 26.14 33.58
C SER A 22 9.58 24.76 34.02
N ASN A 23 9.57 23.76 33.15
CA ASN A 23 9.04 22.43 33.49
C ASN A 23 10.05 21.61 34.31
N LEU A 24 9.52 20.76 35.19
CA LEU A 24 10.32 19.85 36.01
C LEU A 24 10.56 18.51 35.30
N VAL A 25 11.69 17.88 35.61
CA VAL A 25 12.01 16.51 35.20
C VAL A 25 11.14 15.57 36.02
N GLY A 26 10.19 14.89 35.37
CA GLY A 26 9.37 13.87 36.03
C GLY A 26 10.13 12.56 36.20
N ARG A 27 9.53 11.60 36.93
CA ARG A 27 10.10 10.26 37.22
C ARG A 27 10.61 9.49 35.98
N LYS A 28 10.06 9.77 34.79
CA LYS A 28 10.43 9.13 33.51
C LYS A 28 11.39 9.96 32.64
N GLY A 29 11.79 11.15 33.07
CA GLY A 29 12.65 12.05 32.29
C GLY A 29 14.11 11.62 32.34
N ALA A 30 14.60 10.97 31.27
CA ALA A 30 16.01 10.65 31.14
C ALA A 30 16.82 11.84 30.60
N GLY A 31 18.09 11.95 30.98
CA GLY A 31 19.00 12.99 30.48
C GLY A 31 18.69 14.42 30.95
N GLY A 32 17.96 14.59 32.07
CA GLY A 32 17.67 15.92 32.63
C GLY A 32 16.59 16.70 31.91
N LEU A 33 15.79 16.05 31.06
CA LEU A 33 14.73 16.69 30.29
C LEU A 33 13.36 16.48 30.94
N CYS A 34 12.51 17.51 30.93
CA CYS A 34 11.10 17.34 31.27
C CYS A 34 10.44 16.35 30.30
N SER A 35 9.30 15.77 30.68
CA SER A 35 8.60 14.79 29.84
C SER A 35 8.36 15.29 28.41
N LYS A 36 8.02 16.58 28.23
CA LYS A 36 7.80 17.17 26.89
C LYS A 36 9.10 17.21 26.06
N HIS A 37 10.21 17.67 26.64
CA HIS A 37 11.50 17.74 25.95
C HIS A 37 12.15 16.38 25.73
N TYR A 38 11.96 15.45 26.67
CA TYR A 38 12.39 14.06 26.50
C TYR A 38 11.63 13.39 25.36
N GLN A 39 10.30 13.50 25.33
CA GLN A 39 9.49 12.96 24.23
C GLN A 39 9.79 13.66 22.90
N ARG A 40 10.07 14.97 22.89
CA ARG A 40 10.50 15.71 21.69
C ARG A 40 11.86 15.28 21.16
N LYS A 41 12.83 15.04 22.06
CA LYS A 41 14.14 14.46 21.70
C LYS A 41 14.00 13.08 21.08
N LEU A 42 13.14 12.22 21.64
CA LEU A 42 12.83 10.91 21.05
C LEU A 42 12.14 11.00 19.68
N ALA A 43 11.38 12.06 19.44
CA ALA A 43 10.61 12.25 18.21
C ALA A 43 11.38 12.96 17.09
N THR A 44 12.30 13.86 17.42
CA THR A 44 12.95 14.77 16.46
C THR A 44 14.48 14.71 16.48
N GLY A 45 15.07 13.93 17.41
CA GLY A 45 16.51 13.94 17.66
C GLY A 45 16.98 15.14 18.50
N SER A 46 16.16 16.18 18.68
CA SER A 46 16.48 17.37 19.47
C SER A 46 15.45 17.65 20.56
N ALA A 47 15.91 18.04 21.74
CA ALA A 47 15.04 18.45 22.84
C ALA A 47 14.35 19.81 22.57
N THR A 48 14.93 20.62 21.70
CA THR A 48 14.40 21.92 21.22
C THR A 48 13.90 21.85 19.78
N GLY A 49 14.00 20.69 19.13
CA GLY A 49 13.63 20.50 17.73
C GLY A 49 12.22 20.99 17.43
N THR A 50 12.06 21.73 16.33
CA THR A 50 10.77 22.22 15.87
C THR A 50 9.83 21.06 15.51
N ARG A 51 8.53 21.33 15.56
CA ARG A 51 7.43 20.39 15.23
C ARG A 51 7.80 19.58 13.99
N ARG A 52 7.67 18.24 14.05
CA ARG A 52 7.90 17.33 12.91
C ARG A 52 7.31 17.96 11.64
N PRO A 53 8.06 18.09 10.53
CA PRO A 53 7.52 18.69 9.31
C PRO A 53 6.25 17.98 8.87
N SER A 54 5.33 18.74 8.25
CA SER A 54 4.03 18.23 7.81
C SER A 54 4.19 16.99 6.91
N ALA A 55 3.13 16.20 6.78
CA ALA A 55 3.15 15.06 5.85
C ALA A 55 3.49 15.52 4.42
N GLU A 56 2.95 16.66 4.02
CA GLU A 56 3.22 17.37 2.78
C GLU A 56 4.71 17.72 2.60
N ALA A 57 5.31 18.43 3.56
CA ALA A 57 6.72 18.82 3.46
C ALA A 57 7.63 17.58 3.36
N ARG A 58 7.35 16.55 4.18
CA ARG A 58 8.12 15.28 4.14
C ARG A 58 7.88 14.47 2.89
N PHE A 59 6.75 14.66 2.22
CA PHE A 59 6.39 14.01 0.97
C PHE A 59 7.17 14.65 -0.18
N PHE A 60 7.04 15.95 -0.39
CA PHE A 60 7.68 16.64 -1.52
C PHE A 60 9.22 16.64 -1.42
N GLU A 61 9.78 16.62 -0.22
CA GLU A 61 11.23 16.40 -0.01
C GLU A 61 11.75 15.12 -0.70
N LYS A 62 10.89 14.08 -0.76
CA LYS A 62 11.20 12.73 -1.29
C LYS A 62 10.66 12.49 -2.69
N VAL A 63 10.25 13.55 -3.38
CA VAL A 63 9.88 13.48 -4.79
C VAL A 63 11.06 13.95 -5.64
N ARG A 64 11.33 13.22 -6.70
CA ARG A 64 12.25 13.62 -7.77
C ARG A 64 11.51 13.52 -9.10
N GLU A 65 11.55 14.60 -9.87
CA GLU A 65 10.90 14.64 -11.17
C GLU A 65 11.85 14.11 -12.24
N ASP A 66 11.35 13.18 -13.05
CA ASP A 66 12.06 12.64 -14.21
C ASP A 66 11.05 12.19 -15.26
N ASN A 67 11.22 12.65 -16.51
CA ASN A 67 10.36 12.29 -17.65
C ASN A 67 8.85 12.39 -17.36
N GLY A 68 8.44 13.45 -16.63
CA GLY A 68 7.05 13.68 -16.19
C GLY A 68 6.58 12.80 -15.02
N CYS A 69 7.34 11.79 -14.62
CA CYS A 69 7.07 11.04 -13.39
C CYS A 69 7.58 11.80 -12.17
N TRP A 70 6.82 11.72 -11.08
CA TRP A 70 7.28 12.14 -9.76
C TRP A 70 7.73 10.89 -9.03
N THR A 71 9.01 10.54 -9.11
CA THR A 71 9.56 9.32 -8.53
C THR A 71 9.77 9.50 -7.03
N TRP A 72 9.20 8.59 -6.25
CA TRP A 72 9.41 8.51 -4.82
C TRP A 72 10.79 7.98 -4.47
N THR A 73 11.54 8.70 -3.66
CA THR A 73 12.89 8.33 -3.19
C THR A 73 12.93 7.84 -1.75
N GLY A 74 11.78 7.79 -1.08
CA GLY A 74 11.66 7.26 0.28
C GLY A 74 11.49 5.74 0.34
N ALA A 75 11.07 5.25 1.50
CA ALA A 75 10.79 3.84 1.71
C ALA A 75 9.73 3.32 0.72
N VAL A 76 9.91 2.08 0.25
CA VAL A 76 8.98 1.35 -0.63
C VAL A 76 8.57 0.03 0.01
N ASP A 77 7.39 -0.49 -0.34
CA ASP A 77 6.97 -1.82 0.05
C ASP A 77 7.61 -2.92 -0.82
N ARG A 78 7.37 -4.20 -0.48
CA ARG A 78 7.87 -5.35 -1.24
C ARG A 78 7.37 -5.38 -2.70
N SER A 79 6.30 -4.67 -3.01
CA SER A 79 5.75 -4.55 -4.36
C SER A 79 6.33 -3.35 -5.12
N GLY A 80 7.15 -2.50 -4.49
CA GLY A 80 7.77 -1.32 -5.07
C GLY A 80 6.93 -0.04 -4.98
N TYR A 81 5.87 -0.01 -4.16
CA TYR A 81 5.09 1.20 -3.95
C TYR A 81 5.69 2.05 -2.83
N GLY A 82 5.80 3.37 -3.06
CA GLY A 82 6.26 4.32 -2.05
C GLY A 82 5.38 4.33 -0.79
N LEU A 83 6.00 4.48 0.37
CA LEU A 83 5.37 4.51 1.68
C LEU A 83 5.67 5.85 2.38
N LEU A 84 4.60 6.56 2.78
CA LEU A 84 4.65 7.79 3.55
C LEU A 84 4.17 7.51 4.98
N SER A 85 4.95 7.91 5.99
CA SER A 85 4.44 7.95 7.36
C SER A 85 3.52 9.16 7.51
N ASN A 86 2.22 8.96 7.75
CA ASN A 86 1.21 10.03 7.85
C ASN A 86 0.92 10.48 9.31
N SER A 87 1.75 10.09 10.28
CA SER A 87 1.57 10.59 11.65
C SER A 87 2.25 11.96 11.84
N ALA A 88 1.57 12.88 12.51
CA ALA A 88 2.12 14.18 12.91
C ALA A 88 2.72 14.16 14.34
N GLY A 89 2.91 12.98 14.94
CA GLY A 89 3.32 12.84 16.34
C GLY A 89 3.95 11.49 16.69
N LEU A 90 4.00 11.18 18.00
CA LEU A 90 4.61 9.98 18.59
C LEU A 90 3.91 8.66 18.26
N ASP A 91 2.73 8.70 17.66
CA ASP A 91 2.00 7.50 17.28
C ASP A 91 2.49 7.00 15.91
N ARG A 92 3.42 6.03 15.93
CA ARG A 92 4.25 5.61 14.79
C ARG A 92 3.55 4.69 13.77
N LYS A 93 2.21 4.55 13.77
CA LYS A 93 1.59 3.35 13.18
C LYS A 93 0.77 3.47 11.89
N ARG A 94 0.75 4.61 11.18
CA ARG A 94 0.09 4.67 9.85
C ARG A 94 1.07 5.04 8.75
N MET A 95 1.72 4.00 8.19
CA MET A 95 2.32 4.09 6.85
C MET A 95 1.18 4.00 5.84
N VAL A 96 1.10 4.98 4.94
CA VAL A 96 0.15 5.00 3.82
C VAL A 96 0.93 4.91 2.51
N LYS A 97 0.29 4.46 1.43
CA LYS A 97 0.92 4.48 0.11
C LYS A 97 1.08 5.92 -0.36
N ALA A 98 2.30 6.31 -0.71
CA ALA A 98 2.67 7.67 -1.09
C ALA A 98 1.86 8.17 -2.29
N HIS A 99 1.67 7.34 -3.32
CA HIS A 99 0.89 7.71 -4.51
C HIS A 99 -0.60 7.94 -4.19
N ARG A 100 -1.18 7.17 -3.25
CA ARG A 100 -2.57 7.36 -2.82
C ARG A 100 -2.73 8.67 -2.04
N TRP A 101 -1.81 8.91 -1.11
CA TRP A 101 -1.79 10.15 -0.34
C TRP A 101 -1.69 11.37 -1.27
N CYS A 102 -0.80 11.33 -2.26
CA CYS A 102 -0.65 12.42 -3.23
C CYS A 102 -1.91 12.64 -4.08
N TYR A 103 -2.54 11.56 -4.54
CA TYR A 103 -3.79 11.63 -5.29
C TYR A 103 -4.92 12.27 -4.49
N GLU A 104 -5.11 11.83 -3.24
CA GLU A 104 -6.12 12.40 -2.34
C GLU A 104 -5.80 13.85 -1.96
N PHE A 105 -4.52 14.18 -1.81
CA PHE A 105 -4.06 15.53 -1.44
C PHE A 105 -4.23 16.55 -2.57
N LEU A 106 -3.91 16.19 -3.81
CA LEU A 106 -3.85 17.14 -4.94
C LEU A 106 -5.01 17.03 -5.93
N ARG A 107 -5.72 15.90 -5.97
CA ARG A 107 -6.68 15.61 -7.05
C ARG A 107 -8.09 15.36 -6.53
N ALA A 108 -8.32 14.26 -5.82
CA ALA A 108 -9.65 13.90 -5.34
C ALA A 108 -9.60 12.71 -4.38
N GLU A 109 -10.64 12.56 -3.58
CA GLU A 109 -10.88 11.32 -2.84
C GLU A 109 -10.92 10.11 -3.79
N ILE A 110 -10.33 8.99 -3.38
CA ILE A 110 -10.37 7.75 -4.16
C ILE A 110 -11.72 7.08 -3.87
N PRO A 111 -12.60 6.90 -4.88
CA PRO A 111 -13.90 6.30 -4.65
C PRO A 111 -13.77 4.90 -4.03
N PRO A 112 -14.73 4.49 -3.18
CA PRO A 112 -14.68 3.19 -2.53
C PRO A 112 -14.62 2.08 -3.58
N ARG A 113 -13.87 1.01 -3.27
CA ARG A 113 -13.65 -0.16 -4.15
C ARG A 113 -12.87 0.11 -5.44
N LEU A 114 -12.33 1.33 -5.63
CA LEU A 114 -11.39 1.61 -6.70
C LEU A 114 -9.93 1.59 -6.23
N GLU A 115 -9.05 1.20 -7.15
CA GLU A 115 -7.61 1.18 -7.02
C GLU A 115 -6.99 2.18 -8.00
N LEU A 116 -5.82 2.73 -7.65
CA LEU A 116 -5.09 3.61 -8.58
C LEU A 116 -4.20 2.76 -9.50
N ASP A 117 -4.46 2.80 -10.81
CA ASP A 117 -3.60 2.23 -11.86
C ASP A 117 -2.56 3.25 -12.31
N HIS A 118 -1.30 2.84 -12.38
CA HIS A 118 -0.20 3.66 -12.90
C HIS A 118 -0.19 3.60 -14.42
N LEU A 119 -0.63 4.68 -15.07
CA LEU A 119 -0.59 4.83 -16.52
C LEU A 119 0.85 4.76 -17.06
N CYS A 120 1.79 5.32 -16.29
CA CYS A 120 3.23 5.31 -16.59
C CYS A 120 3.94 3.97 -16.29
N ARG A 121 3.26 2.97 -15.72
CA ARG A 121 3.83 1.67 -15.32
C ARG A 121 5.04 1.72 -14.38
N ASN A 122 5.30 2.87 -13.75
CA ASN A 122 6.29 3.05 -12.69
C ASN A 122 5.62 3.03 -11.32
N ARG A 123 5.80 1.96 -10.53
CA ARG A 123 5.18 1.81 -9.19
C ARG A 123 5.65 2.82 -8.16
N ALA A 124 6.85 3.38 -8.34
CA ALA A 124 7.41 4.41 -7.47
C ALA A 124 6.91 5.81 -7.85
N CYS A 125 6.21 5.97 -8.98
CA CYS A 125 5.65 7.25 -9.38
C CYS A 125 4.48 7.64 -8.44
N VAL A 126 4.52 8.87 -7.95
CA VAL A 126 3.50 9.48 -7.07
C VAL A 126 2.80 10.67 -7.73
N ASN A 127 3.06 10.92 -9.02
CA ASN A 127 2.40 11.96 -9.79
C ASN A 127 0.90 11.60 -9.92
N PRO A 128 -0.04 12.40 -9.39
CA PRO A 128 -1.45 12.04 -9.37
C PRO A 128 -2.14 12.18 -10.74
N TRP A 129 -1.51 12.84 -11.71
CA TRP A 129 -1.92 12.88 -13.12
C TRP A 129 -1.47 11.64 -13.90
N HIS A 130 -0.57 10.82 -13.34
CA HIS A 130 -0.19 9.50 -13.88
C HIS A 130 -1.00 8.34 -13.27
N LEU A 131 -2.04 8.66 -12.49
CA LEU A 131 -2.88 7.69 -11.78
C LEU A 131 -4.31 7.76 -12.28
N GLU A 132 -4.95 6.61 -12.40
CA GLU A 132 -6.37 6.51 -12.76
C GLU A 132 -7.09 5.61 -11.74
N PRO A 133 -8.17 6.07 -11.09
CA PRO A 133 -9.04 5.20 -10.31
C PRO A 133 -9.75 4.21 -11.20
N VAL A 134 -9.49 2.92 -11.01
CA VAL A 134 -10.07 1.83 -11.78
C VAL A 134 -10.51 0.70 -10.86
N THR A 135 -11.34 -0.20 -11.37
CA THR A 135 -11.68 -1.42 -10.62
C THR A 135 -10.45 -2.35 -10.54
N SER A 136 -10.37 -3.18 -9.49
CA SER A 136 -9.31 -4.19 -9.36
C SER A 136 -9.22 -5.11 -10.59
N ARG A 137 -10.35 -5.38 -11.27
CA ARG A 137 -10.40 -6.14 -12.51
C ARG A 137 -9.65 -5.43 -13.64
N VAL A 138 -9.93 -4.14 -13.86
CA VAL A 138 -9.25 -3.34 -14.89
C VAL A 138 -7.76 -3.25 -14.59
N ASN A 139 -7.38 -2.92 -13.34
CA ASN A 139 -5.99 -2.87 -12.91
C ASN A 139 -5.26 -4.20 -13.20
N THR A 140 -5.86 -5.32 -12.79
CA THR A 140 -5.32 -6.67 -13.02
C THR A 140 -5.14 -6.98 -14.51
N LEU A 141 -6.14 -6.66 -15.34
CA LEU A 141 -6.13 -6.95 -16.77
C LEU A 141 -5.15 -6.09 -17.57
N ARG A 142 -4.93 -4.84 -17.15
CA ARG A 142 -3.90 -3.97 -17.73
C ARG A 142 -2.48 -4.39 -17.35
N GLY A 143 -2.32 -5.11 -16.24
CA GLY A 143 -1.04 -5.61 -15.76
C GLY A 143 -0.42 -6.76 -16.58
N ARG A 144 0.62 -7.36 -15.98
CA ARG A 144 1.41 -8.47 -16.54
C ARG A 144 1.09 -9.83 -15.88
N SER A 145 -0.04 -9.95 -15.20
CA SER A 145 -0.46 -11.20 -14.54
C SER A 145 -0.78 -12.30 -15.57
N PHE A 146 -0.75 -13.57 -15.14
CA PHE A 146 -1.20 -14.69 -15.97
C PHE A 146 -2.65 -14.51 -16.44
N SER A 147 -3.52 -13.95 -15.60
CA SER A 147 -4.90 -13.63 -15.96
C SER A 147 -4.97 -12.60 -17.09
N ALA A 148 -4.15 -11.54 -17.03
CA ALA A 148 -4.05 -10.55 -18.11
C ALA A 148 -3.50 -11.15 -19.41
N ALA A 149 -2.43 -11.95 -19.31
CA ALA A 149 -1.86 -12.64 -20.46
C ALA A 149 -2.89 -13.58 -21.11
N ASN A 150 -3.61 -14.36 -20.30
CA ASN A 150 -4.66 -15.25 -20.76
C ASN A 150 -5.84 -14.48 -21.34
N ALA A 151 -6.21 -13.31 -20.82
CA ALA A 151 -7.28 -12.48 -21.37
C ALA A 151 -6.92 -11.90 -22.75
N ARG A 152 -5.64 -11.54 -22.96
CA ARG A 152 -5.12 -11.02 -24.25
C ARG A 152 -5.04 -12.06 -25.37
N LYS A 153 -5.08 -13.36 -25.06
CA LYS A 153 -5.02 -14.41 -26.08
C LYS A 153 -6.18 -14.28 -27.07
N SER A 154 -5.85 -14.22 -28.35
CA SER A 154 -6.80 -14.22 -29.48
C SER A 154 -7.22 -15.62 -29.90
N ALA A 155 -6.51 -16.67 -29.47
CA ALA A 155 -6.81 -18.06 -29.79
C ALA A 155 -6.59 -18.99 -28.59
N CYS A 156 -7.24 -20.16 -28.62
CA CYS A 156 -7.05 -21.21 -27.63
C CYS A 156 -5.73 -21.96 -27.86
N HIS A 157 -5.38 -22.89 -26.97
CA HIS A 157 -4.13 -23.67 -27.07
C HIS A 157 -4.03 -24.54 -28.35
N ARG A 158 -5.15 -24.78 -29.05
CA ARG A 158 -5.19 -25.48 -30.36
C ARG A 158 -5.28 -24.54 -31.56
N GLY A 159 -5.10 -23.23 -31.36
CA GLY A 159 -5.15 -22.23 -32.43
C GLY A 159 -6.55 -21.77 -32.84
N HIS A 160 -7.64 -22.33 -32.27
CA HIS A 160 -8.98 -21.85 -32.61
C HIS A 160 -9.21 -20.42 -32.10
N PRO A 161 -9.75 -19.51 -32.92
CA PRO A 161 -9.89 -18.10 -32.56
C PRO A 161 -10.96 -17.90 -31.48
N PHE A 162 -10.70 -17.00 -30.54
CA PHE A 162 -11.67 -16.55 -29.54
C PHE A 162 -12.58 -15.46 -30.10
N THR A 163 -13.49 -15.83 -31.00
CA THR A 163 -14.57 -14.96 -31.50
C THR A 163 -15.83 -15.11 -30.63
N PRO A 164 -16.81 -14.19 -30.69
CA PRO A 164 -18.10 -14.38 -30.01
C PRO A 164 -18.82 -15.69 -30.39
N ALA A 165 -18.64 -16.15 -31.64
CA ALA A 165 -19.19 -17.41 -32.14
C ALA A 165 -18.46 -18.65 -31.61
N ASN A 166 -17.15 -18.57 -31.31
CA ASN A 166 -16.35 -19.72 -30.86
C ASN A 166 -15.92 -19.64 -29.38
N THR A 167 -16.42 -18.65 -28.63
CA THR A 167 -16.10 -18.43 -27.21
C THR A 167 -17.35 -18.52 -26.37
N TYR A 168 -17.29 -19.32 -25.31
CA TYR A 168 -18.25 -19.29 -24.22
C TYR A 168 -17.52 -18.94 -22.92
N VAL A 169 -18.10 -18.09 -22.08
CA VAL A 169 -17.55 -17.77 -20.76
C VAL A 169 -18.37 -18.53 -19.73
N ASN A 170 -17.73 -19.41 -18.97
CA ASN A 170 -18.42 -20.20 -17.95
C ASN A 170 -18.75 -19.34 -16.71
N PRO A 171 -19.59 -19.84 -15.76
CA PRO A 171 -19.91 -19.10 -14.54
C PRO A 171 -18.69 -18.72 -13.69
N ALA A 172 -17.58 -19.48 -13.80
CA ALA A 172 -16.31 -19.17 -13.16
C ALA A 172 -15.48 -18.08 -13.90
N GLY A 173 -16.01 -17.50 -14.98
CA GLY A 173 -15.36 -16.45 -15.76
C GLY A 173 -14.26 -16.92 -16.73
N SER A 174 -14.06 -18.23 -16.87
CA SER A 174 -13.09 -18.80 -17.80
C SER A 174 -13.63 -18.88 -19.22
N ARG A 175 -12.80 -18.49 -20.20
CA ARG A 175 -13.12 -18.63 -21.62
C ARG A 175 -12.91 -20.08 -22.07
N ILE A 176 -13.96 -20.67 -22.62
CA ILE A 176 -13.98 -22.01 -23.20
C ILE A 176 -14.11 -21.87 -24.71
N CYS A 177 -13.23 -22.57 -25.43
CA CYS A 177 -13.31 -22.68 -26.89
C CYS A 177 -14.40 -23.68 -27.26
N ARG A 178 -15.43 -23.23 -27.97
CA ARG A 178 -16.57 -24.07 -28.37
C ARG A 178 -16.13 -25.21 -29.30
N ALA A 179 -15.25 -24.94 -30.27
CA ALA A 179 -14.68 -25.98 -31.13
C ALA A 179 -13.94 -27.08 -30.33
N CYS A 180 -13.11 -26.70 -29.36
CA CYS A 180 -12.44 -27.67 -28.48
C CYS A 180 -13.45 -28.46 -27.65
N SER A 181 -14.48 -27.79 -27.11
CA SER A 181 -15.50 -28.43 -26.30
C SER A 181 -16.33 -29.44 -27.09
N ALA A 182 -16.69 -29.10 -28.33
CA ALA A 182 -17.40 -30.01 -29.24
C ALA A 182 -16.56 -31.26 -29.56
N ALA A 183 -15.29 -31.08 -29.95
CA ALA A 183 -14.38 -32.19 -30.22
C ALA A 183 -14.20 -33.12 -29.01
N SER A 184 -14.05 -32.54 -27.81
CA SER A 184 -13.96 -33.33 -26.57
C SER A 184 -15.23 -34.11 -26.25
N ARG A 185 -16.41 -33.56 -26.56
CA ARG A 185 -17.70 -34.23 -26.38
C ARG A 185 -17.84 -35.42 -27.32
N THR A 186 -17.57 -35.24 -28.60
CA THR A 186 -17.58 -36.32 -29.60
C THR A 186 -16.64 -37.46 -29.20
N ALA A 187 -15.41 -37.14 -28.78
CA ALA A 187 -14.44 -38.15 -28.33
C ALA A 187 -14.87 -38.86 -27.03
N TYR A 188 -15.66 -38.21 -26.16
CA TYR A 188 -16.24 -38.85 -24.99
C TYR A 188 -17.36 -39.84 -25.38
N GLU A 189 -18.27 -39.43 -26.27
CA GLU A 189 -19.38 -40.26 -26.74
C GLU A 189 -18.88 -41.51 -27.47
N GLN A 190 -17.88 -41.37 -28.34
CA GLN A 190 -17.22 -42.49 -29.02
C GLN A 190 -16.60 -43.49 -28.03
N ARG A 191 -15.87 -43.01 -27.02
CA ARG A 191 -15.29 -43.89 -25.99
C ARG A 191 -16.37 -44.59 -25.16
N LYS A 192 -17.48 -43.91 -24.89
CA LYS A 192 -18.61 -44.48 -24.16
C LYS A 192 -19.33 -45.57 -24.98
N SER A 193 -19.51 -45.38 -26.28
CA SER A 193 -20.14 -46.37 -27.15
C SER A 193 -19.27 -47.62 -27.31
N LEU A 194 -17.96 -47.46 -27.49
CA LEU A 194 -17.01 -48.58 -27.58
C LEU A 194 -17.02 -49.43 -26.30
N LYS A 195 -17.07 -48.80 -25.12
CA LYS A 195 -17.18 -49.52 -23.84
C LYS A 195 -18.51 -50.24 -23.62
N LYS A 196 -19.59 -49.80 -24.29
CA LYS A 196 -20.89 -50.46 -24.20
C LYS A 196 -21.00 -51.65 -25.16
N ALA A 197 -20.20 -51.64 -26.23
CA ALA A 197 -20.15 -52.68 -27.24
C ALA A 197 -19.14 -53.80 -26.93
N ALA A 198 -18.25 -53.60 -25.96
CA ALA A 198 -17.33 -54.59 -25.41
C ALA A 198 -17.93 -55.22 -24.15
#